data_AF-A0A3B0SQV2-F1
#
_entry.id   AF-A0A3B0SQV2-F1
#
_cell.length_a   1.000
_cell.length_b   1.000
_cell.length_c   1.000
_cell.angle_alpha   90.00
_cell.angle_beta   90.00
_cell.angle_gamma   90.00
#
_symmetry.space_group_name_H-M   'P 1'
#
loop_
_entity.id
_entity.type
_entity.pdbx_description
1 polymer ?
#
loop_
_entity_poly.entity_id
_entity_poly.type
_entity_poly.pdbx_seq_one_letter_code
_entity_poly.pdbx_strand_id
1 'polypeptide(L)'
;MSDTLTTLIEASDLAGLTKHIDGVCARREWDELIEIRDRCEEAVKRGKQVWAIGQFAEYRLALEAPAPMAASVLSDGKGRFALGPLWEVAASTHSWVELREHIDVPTVRAMTAHERSIRGDEVDESEIDQGVLGVPVTIQEWEPKYPVADYRSDRAAFPDDVFDISMSWRELPDAVEPE
;
A
#
# COMPACT_ATOMS: atom_id res chain seq x y z
N MET A 1 -23.72 17.40 4.02
CA MET A 1 -23.04 16.16 3.61
C MET A 1 -23.50 14.91 4.37
N SER A 2 -23.79 14.97 5.68
CA SER A 2 -24.20 13.80 6.49
C SER A 2 -25.39 12.97 5.99
N ASP A 3 -26.37 13.59 5.30
CA ASP A 3 -27.65 12.92 4.97
C ASP A 3 -27.55 11.94 3.78
N THR A 4 -26.80 12.32 2.74
CA THR A 4 -26.59 11.48 1.55
C THR A 4 -25.77 10.23 1.87
N LEU A 5 -24.63 10.37 2.57
CA LEU A 5 -23.78 9.24 2.94
C LEU A 5 -24.53 8.25 3.84
N THR A 6 -25.29 8.76 4.81
CA THR A 6 -26.13 7.92 5.67
C THR A 6 -27.15 7.13 4.86
N THR A 7 -27.84 7.79 3.92
CA THR A 7 -28.80 7.12 3.03
C THR A 7 -28.15 5.98 2.23
N LEU A 8 -26.98 6.24 1.64
CA LEU A 8 -26.24 5.25 0.86
C LEU A 8 -25.77 4.05 1.71
N ILE A 9 -25.25 4.31 2.91
CA ILE A 9 -24.82 3.27 3.86
C ILE A 9 -26.02 2.43 4.31
N GLU A 10 -27.12 3.08 4.70
CA GLU A 10 -28.29 2.37 5.20
C GLU A 10 -28.94 1.50 4.11
N ALA A 11 -28.90 1.95 2.86
CA ALA A 11 -29.32 1.19 1.69
C ALA A 11 -28.31 0.11 1.24
N SER A 12 -27.07 0.11 1.77
CA SER A 12 -25.95 -0.70 1.26
C SER A 12 -25.74 -0.55 -0.25
N ASP A 13 -25.93 0.68 -0.76
CA ASP A 13 -25.74 1.01 -2.17
C ASP A 13 -24.25 1.13 -2.50
N LEU A 14 -23.60 -0.01 -2.78
CA LEU A 14 -22.18 -0.06 -3.09
C LEU A 14 -21.82 0.79 -4.30
N ALA A 15 -22.65 0.78 -5.35
CA ALA A 15 -22.39 1.55 -6.56
C ALA A 15 -22.50 3.06 -6.31
N GLY A 16 -23.49 3.50 -5.52
CA GLY A 16 -23.62 4.88 -5.08
C GLY A 16 -22.47 5.32 -4.19
N LEU A 17 -22.03 4.46 -3.27
CA LEU A 17 -20.88 4.71 -2.38
C LEU A 17 -19.55 4.80 -3.16
N THR A 18 -19.31 3.92 -4.13
CA THR A 18 -18.12 4.00 -4.99
C THR A 18 -18.08 5.32 -5.77
N LYS A 19 -19.20 5.71 -6.40
CA LYS A 19 -19.29 7.00 -7.10
C LYS A 19 -19.11 8.19 -6.16
N HIS A 20 -19.59 8.07 -4.92
CA HIS A 20 -19.40 9.10 -3.91
C HIS A 20 -17.91 9.25 -3.57
N ILE A 21 -17.20 8.14 -3.31
CA ILE A 21 -15.74 8.14 -3.10
C ILE A 21 -15.01 8.76 -4.30
N ASP A 22 -15.34 8.39 -5.53
CA ASP A 22 -14.73 8.97 -6.73
C ASP A 22 -14.89 10.49 -6.77
N GLY A 23 -16.10 10.98 -6.45
CA GLY A 23 -16.37 12.42 -6.38
C GLY A 23 -15.57 13.13 -5.29
N VAL A 24 -15.39 12.50 -4.12
CA VAL A 24 -14.58 13.02 -3.00
C VAL A 24 -13.11 13.12 -3.41
N CYS A 25 -12.56 12.05 -3.98
CA CYS A 25 -11.17 12.01 -4.44
C CYS A 25 -10.92 13.04 -5.56
N ALA A 26 -11.85 13.21 -6.49
CA ALA A 26 -11.75 14.20 -7.55
C ALA A 26 -11.68 15.65 -7.02
N ARG A 27 -12.31 15.93 -5.86
CA ARG A 27 -12.22 17.22 -5.16
C ARG A 27 -11.03 17.32 -4.20
N ARG A 28 -10.33 16.21 -3.93
CA ARG A 28 -9.25 16.08 -2.94
C ARG A 28 -9.69 16.42 -1.52
N GLU A 29 -10.94 16.07 -1.18
CA GLU A 29 -11.51 16.27 0.16
C GLU A 29 -11.20 15.05 1.05
N TRP A 30 -9.95 14.92 1.48
CA TRP A 30 -9.45 13.71 2.14
C TRP A 30 -10.09 13.45 3.51
N ASP A 31 -10.42 14.50 4.26
CA ASP A 31 -11.14 14.38 5.53
C ASP A 31 -12.54 13.77 5.33
N GLU A 32 -13.21 14.10 4.22
CA GLU A 32 -14.49 13.49 3.85
C GLU A 32 -14.31 11.99 3.52
N LEU A 33 -13.20 11.61 2.88
CA LEU A 33 -12.89 10.21 2.58
C LEU A 33 -12.60 9.40 3.85
N ILE A 34 -11.91 10.00 4.83
CA ILE A 34 -11.70 9.46 6.17
C ILE A 34 -13.04 9.25 6.87
N GLU A 35 -13.95 10.23 6.82
CA GLU A 35 -15.30 10.10 7.39
C GLU A 35 -16.09 8.95 6.73
N ILE A 36 -16.01 8.79 5.40
CA ILE A 36 -16.64 7.66 4.69
C ILE A 36 -16.11 6.33 5.20
N ARG A 37 -14.79 6.18 5.34
CA ARG A 37 -14.14 4.98 5.87
C ARG A 37 -14.67 4.65 7.27
N ASP A 38 -14.62 5.61 8.19
CA ASP A 38 -14.96 5.41 9.60
C ASP A 38 -16.45 5.04 9.75
N ARG A 39 -17.34 5.72 9.02
CA ARG A 39 -18.77 5.38 9.00
C ARG A 39 -19.06 4.01 8.40
N CYS A 40 -18.30 3.58 7.39
CA CYS A 40 -18.42 2.22 6.86
C CYS A 40 -18.00 1.19 7.90
N GLU A 41 -16.91 1.43 8.64
CA GLU A 41 -16.47 0.54 9.72
C GLU A 41 -17.54 0.42 10.83
N GLU A 42 -18.10 1.54 11.27
CA GLU A 42 -19.22 1.56 12.21
C GLU A 42 -20.46 0.84 11.69
N ALA A 43 -20.79 1.02 10.41
CA ALA A 43 -21.92 0.35 9.78
C ALA A 43 -21.72 -1.18 9.69
N VAL A 44 -20.50 -1.64 9.43
CA VAL A 44 -20.14 -3.07 9.44
C VAL A 44 -20.32 -3.66 10.83
N LYS A 45 -19.93 -2.95 11.89
CA LYS A 45 -20.19 -3.36 13.29
C LYS A 45 -21.69 -3.49 13.58
N ARG A 46 -22.54 -2.74 12.87
CA ARG A 46 -24.02 -2.83 12.92
C ARG A 46 -24.62 -3.88 11.94
N GLY A 47 -23.80 -4.64 11.22
CA GLY A 47 -24.23 -5.71 10.32
C GLY A 47 -24.43 -5.32 8.86
N LYS A 48 -24.10 -4.09 8.45
CA LYS A 48 -24.16 -3.66 7.05
C LYS A 48 -23.03 -4.29 6.23
N GLN A 49 -23.31 -4.60 4.97
CA GLN A 49 -22.36 -5.25 4.05
C GLN A 49 -21.56 -4.22 3.23
N VAL A 50 -21.03 -3.18 3.89
CA VAL A 50 -20.29 -2.08 3.25
C VAL A 50 -18.78 -2.10 3.52
N TRP A 51 -18.25 -3.22 4.02
CA TRP A 51 -16.83 -3.37 4.36
C TRP A 51 -15.91 -3.11 3.16
N ALA A 52 -16.32 -3.53 1.95
CA ALA A 52 -15.55 -3.32 0.73
C ALA A 52 -15.41 -1.83 0.37
N ILE A 53 -16.39 -1.00 0.74
CA ILE A 53 -16.34 0.45 0.53
C ILE A 53 -15.33 1.09 1.49
N GLY A 54 -15.31 0.67 2.75
CA GLY A 54 -14.29 1.13 3.71
C GLY A 54 -12.87 0.77 3.24
N GLN A 55 -12.67 -0.46 2.77
CA GLN A 55 -11.38 -0.89 2.19
C GLN A 55 -11.02 -0.13 0.91
N PHE A 56 -12.01 0.18 0.06
CA PHE A 56 -11.78 1.02 -1.12
C PHE A 56 -11.39 2.44 -0.74
N ALA A 57 -12.00 3.03 0.28
CA ALA A 57 -11.59 4.33 0.82
C ALA A 57 -10.16 4.30 1.35
N GLU A 58 -9.76 3.26 2.08
CA GLU A 58 -8.36 3.07 2.52
C GLU A 58 -7.40 2.96 1.33
N TYR A 59 -7.75 2.19 0.30
CA TYR A 59 -6.95 2.10 -0.92
C TYR A 59 -6.76 3.46 -1.59
N ARG A 60 -7.83 4.26 -1.72
CA ARG A 60 -7.77 5.60 -2.30
C ARG A 60 -6.97 6.58 -1.45
N LEU A 61 -7.07 6.49 -0.12
CA LEU A 61 -6.23 7.27 0.80
C LEU A 61 -4.75 6.93 0.61
N ALA A 62 -4.39 5.64 0.59
CA ALA A 62 -3.00 5.22 0.38
C ALA A 62 -2.46 5.70 -0.99
N LEU A 63 -3.27 5.60 -2.04
CA LEU A 63 -2.84 5.93 -3.40
C LEU A 63 -2.74 7.44 -3.67
N GLU A 64 -3.72 8.23 -3.24
CA GLU A 64 -3.94 9.59 -3.76
C GLU A 64 -3.87 10.70 -2.70
N ALA A 65 -4.03 10.38 -1.41
CA ALA A 65 -3.99 11.40 -0.36
C ALA A 65 -2.55 11.80 -0.01
N PRO A 66 -2.31 13.00 0.55
CA PRO A 66 -0.99 13.41 1.02
C PRO A 66 -0.38 12.43 2.03
N ALA A 67 0.95 12.38 2.09
CA ALA A 67 1.70 11.40 2.88
C ALA A 67 1.22 11.17 4.33
N PRO A 68 0.87 12.20 5.15
CA PRO A 68 0.35 11.96 6.50
C PRO A 68 -0.96 11.17 6.51
N MET A 69 -1.84 11.44 5.54
CA MET A 69 -3.14 10.78 5.41
C MET A 69 -3.02 9.40 4.76
N ALA A 70 -2.14 9.26 3.76
CA ALA A 70 -1.79 7.95 3.19
C ALA A 70 -1.21 7.02 4.26
N ALA A 71 -0.30 7.52 5.09
CA ALA A 71 0.29 6.78 6.21
C ALA A 71 -0.75 6.35 7.27
N SER A 72 -1.81 7.13 7.47
CA SER A 72 -2.86 6.84 8.48
C SER A 72 -3.62 5.53 8.24
N VAL A 73 -3.57 5.00 7.02
CA VAL A 73 -4.21 3.71 6.66
C VAL A 73 -3.22 2.56 6.55
N LEU A 74 -1.92 2.81 6.79
CA LEU A 74 -0.87 1.81 6.74
C LEU A 74 -0.72 1.13 8.11
N SER A 75 -1.44 0.04 8.30
CA SER A 75 -1.30 -0.80 9.50
C SER A 75 -1.34 -2.28 9.13
N ASP A 76 -0.85 -3.14 10.03
CA ASP A 76 -0.90 -4.58 9.83
C ASP A 76 -2.34 -5.06 9.58
N GLY A 77 -2.52 -5.90 8.57
CA GLY A 77 -3.80 -6.53 8.24
C GLY A 77 -4.81 -5.66 7.47
N LYS A 78 -4.54 -4.36 7.23
CA LYS A 78 -5.39 -3.50 6.39
C LYS A 78 -5.12 -3.70 4.90
N GLY A 79 -6.12 -3.40 4.07
CA GLY A 79 -6.05 -3.53 2.61
C GLY A 79 -5.89 -4.95 2.09
N ARG A 80 -6.25 -5.96 2.89
CA ARG A 80 -6.20 -7.38 2.49
C ARG A 80 -6.93 -7.67 1.18
N PHE A 81 -7.98 -6.89 0.88
CA PHE A 81 -8.79 -7.02 -0.33
C PHE A 81 -8.64 -5.84 -1.29
N ALA A 82 -7.67 -4.95 -1.04
CA ALA A 82 -7.31 -3.92 -1.99
C ALA A 82 -6.57 -4.56 -3.18
N LEU A 83 -6.37 -3.77 -4.25
CA LEU A 83 -5.64 -4.23 -5.44
C LEU A 83 -4.18 -4.61 -5.14
N GLY A 84 -3.63 -4.12 -4.03
CA GLY A 84 -2.33 -4.50 -3.50
C GLY A 84 -2.18 -4.10 -2.03
N PRO A 85 -1.09 -4.51 -1.37
CA PRO A 85 -0.80 -4.10 0.00
C PRO A 85 -0.73 -2.58 0.11
N LEU A 86 -1.36 -1.97 1.12
CA LEU A 86 -1.47 -0.49 1.17
C LEU A 86 -0.10 0.20 1.28
N TRP A 87 0.88 -0.43 1.92
CA TRP A 87 2.25 0.10 1.98
C TRP A 87 2.89 0.16 0.59
N GLU A 88 2.63 -0.83 -0.26
CA GLU A 88 3.12 -0.86 -1.65
C GLU A 88 2.40 0.18 -2.51
N VAL A 89 1.08 0.29 -2.32
CA VAL A 89 0.23 1.28 -3.00
C VAL A 89 0.69 2.70 -2.66
N ALA A 90 0.89 3.02 -1.38
CA ALA A 90 1.38 4.34 -0.97
C ALA A 90 2.79 4.61 -1.49
N ALA A 91 3.69 3.62 -1.41
CA ALA A 91 5.03 3.71 -1.97
C ALA A 91 5.05 3.86 -3.50
N SER A 92 3.98 3.54 -4.22
CA SER A 92 3.93 3.72 -5.68
C SER A 92 3.78 5.20 -6.11
N THR A 93 3.24 6.05 -5.22
CA THR A 93 2.94 7.46 -5.52
C THR A 93 3.69 8.46 -4.63
N HIS A 94 4.26 8.00 -3.52
CA HIS A 94 5.04 8.82 -2.59
C HIS A 94 6.50 8.40 -2.53
N SER A 95 7.38 9.35 -2.22
CA SER A 95 8.77 9.07 -1.86
C SER A 95 8.92 8.60 -0.42
N TRP A 96 10.06 7.99 -0.10
CA TRP A 96 10.44 7.61 1.24
C TRP A 96 10.52 8.83 2.16
N VAL A 97 11.12 9.94 1.69
CA VAL A 97 11.28 11.17 2.47
C VAL A 97 9.93 11.74 2.91
N GLU A 98 8.90 11.63 2.07
CA GLU A 98 7.54 12.07 2.41
C GLU A 98 6.86 11.14 3.43
N LEU A 99 7.05 9.83 3.31
CA LEU A 99 6.36 8.84 4.15
C LEU A 99 7.04 8.57 5.50
N ARG A 100 8.37 8.63 5.56
CA ARG A 100 9.16 8.16 6.71
C ARG A 100 8.83 8.85 8.03
N GLU A 101 8.24 10.03 8.04
CA GLU A 101 7.90 10.71 9.31
C GLU A 101 6.50 10.35 9.82
N HIS A 102 5.73 9.56 9.06
CA HIS A 102 4.33 9.28 9.34
C HIS A 102 4.01 7.80 9.55
N ILE A 103 4.97 6.89 9.31
CA ILE A 103 4.77 5.45 9.49
C ILE A 103 5.38 4.98 10.80
N ASP A 104 4.51 4.76 11.80
CA ASP A 104 4.90 4.35 13.15
C ASP A 104 5.07 2.84 13.31
N VAL A 105 4.38 2.04 12.48
CA VAL A 105 4.37 0.57 12.60
C VAL A 105 5.68 0.00 12.00
N PRO A 106 6.55 -0.66 12.79
CA PRO A 106 7.88 -1.07 12.32
C PRO A 106 7.88 -2.01 11.10
N THR A 107 6.96 -2.97 11.07
CA THR A 107 6.80 -3.92 9.95
C THR A 107 6.43 -3.19 8.66
N VAL A 108 5.39 -2.36 8.71
CA VAL A 108 4.92 -1.53 7.60
C VAL A 108 6.01 -0.57 7.14
N ARG A 109 6.74 0.04 8.09
CA ARG A 109 7.84 0.96 7.81
C ARG A 109 8.95 0.28 7.04
N ALA A 110 9.39 -0.90 7.48
CA ALA A 110 10.40 -1.69 6.76
C ALA A 110 9.90 -2.08 5.36
N MET A 111 8.68 -2.63 5.23
CA MET A 111 8.13 -3.01 3.92
C MET A 111 8.05 -1.81 2.95
N THR A 112 7.59 -0.66 3.44
CA THR A 112 7.52 0.59 2.65
C THR A 112 8.91 1.05 2.21
N ALA A 113 9.88 1.02 3.12
CA ALA A 113 11.27 1.38 2.83
C ALA A 113 11.89 0.51 1.74
N HIS A 114 11.74 -0.82 1.85
CA HIS A 114 12.25 -1.74 0.82
C HIS A 114 11.58 -1.51 -0.54
N GLU A 115 10.26 -1.30 -0.57
CA GLU A 115 9.55 -0.96 -1.81
C GLU A 115 10.05 0.35 -2.42
N ARG A 116 10.31 1.37 -1.59
CA ARG A 116 10.87 2.64 -2.07
C ARG A 116 12.30 2.50 -2.56
N SER A 117 13.13 1.67 -1.92
CA SER A 117 14.47 1.39 -2.42
C SER A 117 14.45 0.65 -3.76
N ILE A 118 13.56 -0.33 -3.91
CA ILE A 118 13.29 -0.99 -5.21
C ILE A 118 12.90 0.03 -6.29
N ARG A 119 12.09 1.04 -5.90
CA ARG A 119 11.68 2.15 -6.79
C ARG A 119 12.75 3.24 -6.96
N GLY A 120 13.90 3.12 -6.32
CA GLY A 120 15.09 3.95 -6.51
C GLY A 120 15.35 5.03 -5.45
N ASP A 121 14.64 5.01 -4.31
CA ASP A 121 14.94 5.92 -3.21
C ASP A 121 16.15 5.46 -2.41
N GLU A 122 16.92 6.44 -1.92
CA GLU A 122 17.92 6.21 -0.89
C GLU A 122 17.22 6.10 0.47
N VAL A 123 17.44 4.99 1.17
CA VAL A 123 16.90 4.73 2.50
C VAL A 123 18.05 4.43 3.44
N ASP A 124 18.11 5.14 4.57
CA ASP A 124 19.08 4.86 5.61
C ASP A 124 18.64 3.64 6.43
N GLU A 125 19.50 2.61 6.49
CA GLU A 125 19.24 1.36 7.22
C GLU A 125 19.01 1.55 8.72
N SER A 126 19.43 2.69 9.29
CA SER A 126 19.19 3.03 10.69
C SER A 126 17.77 3.55 10.95
N GLU A 127 17.02 3.90 9.89
CA GLU A 127 15.64 4.38 10.00
C GLU A 127 14.59 3.27 10.08
N ILE A 128 14.99 2.00 9.88
CA ILE A 128 14.10 0.85 9.84
C ILE A 128 14.57 -0.29 10.74
N ASP A 129 13.64 -1.17 11.13
CA ASP A 129 13.99 -2.41 11.82
C ASP A 129 14.46 -3.45 10.79
N GLN A 130 15.78 -3.65 10.73
CA GLN A 130 16.43 -4.62 9.83
C GLN A 130 16.04 -6.08 10.14
N GLY A 131 15.55 -6.37 11.34
CA GLY A 131 15.10 -7.70 11.73
C GLY A 131 13.81 -8.16 11.05
N VAL A 132 13.06 -7.25 10.42
CA VAL A 132 11.79 -7.57 9.75
C VAL A 132 12.02 -8.44 8.51
N LEU A 133 12.94 -8.05 7.63
CA LEU A 133 13.29 -8.82 6.42
C LEU A 133 14.65 -9.51 6.50
N GLY A 134 15.55 -9.07 7.39
CA GLY A 134 16.88 -9.68 7.54
C GLY A 134 17.79 -9.50 6.32
N VAL A 135 17.49 -8.55 5.43
CA VAL A 135 18.27 -8.23 4.23
C VAL A 135 18.52 -6.72 4.18
N PRO A 136 19.61 -6.27 3.52
CA PRO A 136 19.89 -4.85 3.31
C PRO A 136 18.72 -4.14 2.62
N VAL A 137 18.44 -2.88 3.01
CA VAL A 137 17.40 -2.07 2.35
C VAL A 137 17.87 -1.58 0.99
N THR A 138 19.17 -1.27 0.89
CA THR A 138 19.78 -0.77 -0.35
C THR A 138 19.96 -1.92 -1.33
N ILE A 139 19.45 -1.73 -2.55
CA ILE A 139 19.65 -2.69 -3.65
C ILE A 139 21.14 -2.85 -3.94
N GLN A 140 21.62 -4.08 -3.90
CA GLN A 140 23.01 -4.43 -4.13
C GLN A 140 23.33 -4.59 -5.62
N GLU A 141 24.59 -4.42 -6.01
CA GLU A 141 25.02 -4.47 -7.42
C GLU A 141 24.72 -5.81 -8.13
N TRP A 142 24.61 -6.89 -7.37
CA TRP A 142 24.31 -8.22 -7.88
C TRP A 142 22.81 -8.48 -8.04
N GLU A 143 21.95 -7.62 -7.47
CA GLU A 143 20.50 -7.79 -7.53
C GLU A 143 19.94 -7.42 -8.91
N PRO A 144 18.89 -8.11 -9.36
CA PRO A 144 18.23 -7.74 -10.59
C PRO A 144 17.49 -6.41 -10.43
N LYS A 145 17.13 -5.80 -11.55
CA LYS A 145 16.11 -4.76 -11.54
C LYS A 145 14.76 -5.40 -11.24
N TYR A 146 14.23 -5.17 -10.04
CA TYR A 146 12.94 -5.73 -9.66
C TYR A 146 11.78 -5.08 -10.44
N PRO A 147 10.79 -5.88 -10.88
CA PRO A 147 9.54 -5.38 -11.43
C PRO A 147 8.76 -4.63 -10.35
N VAL A 148 8.03 -3.58 -10.74
CA VAL A 148 7.20 -2.79 -9.83
C VAL A 148 5.78 -2.69 -10.37
N ALA A 149 4.79 -2.74 -9.49
CA ALA A 149 3.39 -2.56 -9.86
C ALA A 149 3.07 -1.07 -10.19
N ASP A 150 2.16 -0.86 -11.14
CA ASP A 150 1.51 0.44 -11.41
C ASP A 150 0.06 0.39 -10.90
N TYR A 151 -0.24 1.23 -9.90
CA TYR A 151 -1.55 1.33 -9.27
C TYR A 151 -2.33 2.53 -9.78
N ARG A 152 -3.63 2.32 -10.06
CA ARG A 152 -4.60 3.34 -10.46
C ARG A 152 -5.87 3.18 -9.65
N SER A 153 -6.69 4.24 -9.59
CA SER A 153 -7.92 4.25 -8.81
C SER A 153 -8.85 3.04 -9.04
N ASP A 154 -8.85 2.46 -10.24
CA ASP A 154 -9.74 1.38 -10.68
C ASP A 154 -9.02 0.10 -11.12
N ARG A 155 -7.69 0.06 -11.15
CA ARG A 155 -6.91 -1.08 -11.65
C ARG A 155 -5.48 -1.09 -11.12
N ALA A 156 -4.85 -2.26 -11.16
CA ALA A 156 -3.41 -2.40 -10.96
C ALA A 156 -2.83 -3.20 -12.13
N ALA A 157 -1.63 -2.84 -12.55
CA ALA A 157 -0.86 -3.57 -13.55
C ALA A 157 0.40 -4.15 -12.88
N PHE A 158 0.58 -5.46 -13.02
CA PHE A 158 1.72 -6.19 -12.50
C PHE A 158 2.57 -6.65 -13.69
N PRO A 159 3.89 -6.42 -13.69
CA PRO A 159 4.75 -6.95 -14.74
C PRO A 159 4.75 -8.49 -14.71
N ASP A 160 4.27 -9.12 -15.78
CA ASP A 160 4.18 -10.58 -15.92
C ASP A 160 5.43 -11.20 -16.61
N ASP A 161 6.37 -10.37 -17.06
CA ASP A 161 7.58 -10.77 -17.79
C ASP A 161 8.66 -11.40 -16.88
N VAL A 162 8.41 -11.45 -15.58
CA VAL A 162 9.30 -12.03 -14.56
C VAL A 162 9.40 -13.56 -14.66
N PHE A 163 8.43 -14.22 -15.31
CA PHE A 163 8.44 -15.67 -15.46
C PHE A 163 9.21 -16.18 -16.70
N ASP A 164 9.70 -15.28 -17.55
CA ASP A 164 10.53 -15.62 -18.72
C ASP A 164 12.04 -15.66 -18.38
N ILE A 165 12.38 -15.82 -17.08
CA ILE A 165 13.75 -16.01 -16.64
C ILE A 165 14.21 -17.42 -17.06
N SER A 166 15.10 -17.46 -18.06
CA SER A 166 15.85 -18.67 -18.40
C SER A 166 16.71 -19.10 -17.21
N MET A 167 16.22 -20.01 -16.39
CA MET A 167 16.97 -20.60 -15.29
C MET A 167 18.07 -21.53 -15.84
N SER A 168 19.33 -21.15 -15.66
CA SER A 168 20.49 -22.01 -15.94
C SER A 168 21.09 -22.54 -14.64
N TRP A 169 21.21 -23.85 -14.53
CA TRP A 169 21.87 -24.49 -13.39
C TRP A 169 23.38 -24.32 -13.51
N ARG A 170 24.02 -23.92 -12.40
CA ARG A 170 25.48 -23.87 -12.26
C ARG A 170 25.86 -24.57 -10.96
N GLU A 171 26.74 -25.56 -11.04
CA GLU A 171 27.38 -26.10 -9.83
C GLU A 171 28.36 -25.06 -9.29
N LEU A 172 28.20 -24.71 -8.01
CA LEU A 172 29.16 -23.91 -7.28
C LEU A 172 30.36 -24.80 -6.91
N PRO A 173 31.59 -24.26 -6.89
CA PRO A 173 32.75 -25.01 -6.42
C PRO A 173 32.57 -25.39 -4.94
N ASP A 174 33.21 -26.49 -4.53
CA ASP A 174 33.23 -26.91 -3.12
C ASP A 174 33.78 -25.77 -2.24
N ALA A 175 33.19 -25.62 -1.05
CA ALA A 175 33.64 -24.64 -0.09
C ALA A 175 35.11 -24.91 0.28
N VAL A 176 35.97 -23.90 0.14
CA VAL A 176 37.34 -23.98 0.63
C VAL A 176 37.30 -23.88 2.15
N GLU A 177 37.73 -24.92 2.86
CA GLU A 177 37.86 -24.84 4.32
C GLU A 177 38.90 -23.77 4.68
N PRO A 178 38.61 -22.88 5.65
CA PRO A 178 39.59 -21.89 6.11
C PRO A 178 40.77 -22.59 6.81
N GLU A 179 42.00 -22.20 6.46
CA GLU A 179 43.25 -22.63 7.11
C GLU A 179 43.39 -22.14 8.56
#